data_AF-A0A1R1WYN4-F1
#
_entry.id   AF-A0A1R1WYN4-F1
#
_cell.length_a   1.000
_cell.length_b   1.000
_cell.length_c   1.000
_cell.angle_alpha   90.00
_cell.angle_beta   90.00
_cell.angle_gamma   90.00
#
_symmetry.space_group_name_H-M   'P 1'
#
loop_
_entity.id
_entity.type
_entity.pdbx_description
1 polymer ?
#
loop_
_entity_poly.entity_id
_entity_poly.type
_entity_poly.pdbx_seq_one_letter_code
_entity_poly.pdbx_strand_id
1 'polypeptide(L)'
;MILYRLNAIKAFARSYTSEIARARNEIPSIACKDATKSDLKSSFDKEKYFKPSGIKKDELGLLLNGKKCIIADSPLFFVKALGWRSSIVTNSLGNRVYGYRLSIVTSKKSVSQLAVIRNRARRRIRKAFQQLAPDHGKMNYDYLVVPKPAIVDAKWNDILDQVKKSLITLSKKIATLP
;
A
#
# COMPACT_ATOMS: atom_id res chain seq x y z
N MET A 1 49.10 6.18 36.88
CA MET A 1 47.80 5.53 37.17
C MET A 1 46.80 5.48 36.00
N ILE A 2 47.02 6.19 34.88
CA ILE A 2 46.09 6.19 33.71
C ILE A 2 46.41 5.05 32.70
N LEU A 3 47.68 4.64 32.59
CA LEU A 3 48.12 3.61 31.65
C LEU A 3 47.54 2.21 31.94
N TYR A 4 47.35 1.85 33.22
CA TYR A 4 46.80 0.56 33.63
C TYR A 4 45.33 0.39 33.23
N ARG A 5 44.56 1.48 33.16
CA ARG A 5 43.12 1.46 32.85
C ARG A 5 42.85 1.23 31.37
N LEU A 6 43.70 1.77 30.49
CA LEU A 6 43.61 1.53 29.04
C LEU A 6 44.02 0.11 28.65
N ASN A 7 45.00 -0.47 29.35
CA ASN A 7 45.42 -1.86 29.12
C ASN A 7 44.35 -2.86 29.59
N ALA A 8 43.67 -2.58 30.70
CA ALA A 8 42.55 -3.41 31.17
C ALA A 8 41.37 -3.44 30.18
N ILE A 9 41.02 -2.28 29.60
CA ILE A 9 39.93 -2.18 28.61
C ILE A 9 40.28 -2.91 27.31
N LYS A 10 41.55 -2.80 26.85
CA LYS A 10 42.01 -3.53 25.65
C LYS A 10 42.08 -5.04 25.89
N ALA A 11 42.42 -5.49 27.11
CA ALA A 11 42.41 -6.91 27.47
C ALA A 11 40.98 -7.46 27.52
N PHE A 12 40.03 -6.71 28.07
CA PHE A 12 38.61 -7.08 28.11
C PHE A 12 38.00 -7.21 26.71
N ALA A 13 38.29 -6.25 25.81
CA ALA A 13 37.82 -6.30 24.44
C ALA A 13 38.39 -7.50 23.64
N ARG A 14 39.62 -7.94 23.94
CA ARG A 14 40.24 -9.13 23.30
C ARG A 14 39.69 -10.45 23.84
N SER A 15 39.33 -10.50 25.12
CA SER A 15 38.64 -11.66 25.72
C SER A 15 37.27 -11.84 25.07
N TYR A 16 36.49 -10.77 24.95
CA TYR A 16 35.15 -10.79 24.35
C TYR A 16 35.14 -11.24 22.88
N THR A 17 36.12 -10.83 22.08
CA THR A 17 36.19 -11.24 20.67
C THR A 17 36.58 -12.71 20.51
N SER A 18 37.38 -13.26 21.42
CA SER A 18 37.77 -14.67 21.39
C SER A 18 36.65 -15.63 21.85
N GLU A 19 35.79 -15.19 22.77
CA GLU A 19 34.60 -15.93 23.21
C GLU A 19 33.52 -15.96 22.12
N ILE A 20 33.28 -14.84 21.43
CA ILE A 20 32.35 -14.78 20.29
C ILE A 20 32.83 -15.64 19.12
N ALA A 21 34.15 -15.74 18.92
CA ALA A 21 34.74 -16.59 17.88
C ALA A 21 34.63 -18.10 18.22
N ARG A 22 34.77 -18.49 19.50
CA ARG A 22 34.56 -19.88 19.94
C ARG A 22 33.08 -20.29 19.89
N ALA A 23 32.16 -19.42 20.33
CA ALA A 23 30.72 -19.67 20.29
C ALA A 23 30.16 -19.87 18.87
N ARG A 24 30.85 -19.36 17.84
CA ARG A 24 30.49 -19.57 16.43
C ARG A 24 30.86 -20.96 15.89
N ASN A 25 31.87 -21.61 16.46
CA ASN A 25 32.39 -22.89 15.96
C ASN A 25 31.83 -24.10 16.71
N GLU A 26 31.07 -23.90 17.79
CA GLU A 26 30.47 -24.97 18.60
C GLU A 26 28.98 -25.18 18.34
N ILE A 27 28.40 -24.58 17.28
CA ILE A 27 27.02 -24.92 16.90
C ILE A 27 27.05 -26.32 16.26
N PRO A 28 26.52 -27.37 16.91
CA PRO A 28 26.41 -28.67 16.29
C PRO A 28 25.45 -28.56 15.11
N SER A 29 25.76 -29.26 14.02
CA SER A 29 24.85 -29.47 12.89
C SER A 29 23.64 -30.27 13.38
N ILE A 30 22.68 -29.59 14.02
CA ILE A 30 21.38 -30.14 14.32
C ILE A 30 20.68 -30.24 12.96
N ALA A 31 20.51 -31.47 12.51
CA ALA A 31 19.66 -31.86 11.41
C ALA A 31 18.21 -31.48 11.75
N CYS A 32 17.91 -30.20 11.60
CA CYS A 32 16.57 -29.66 11.55
C CYS A 32 16.24 -29.50 10.07
N LYS A 33 15.37 -30.37 9.56
CA LYS A 33 14.59 -30.13 8.35
C LYS A 33 13.63 -28.98 8.63
N ASP A 34 14.16 -27.78 8.85
CA ASP A 34 13.37 -26.61 9.21
C ASP A 34 13.59 -25.55 8.15
N ALA A 35 12.48 -25.24 7.47
CA ALA A 35 12.38 -24.32 6.36
C ALA A 35 13.25 -23.08 6.55
N THR A 36 14.04 -22.78 5.54
CA THR A 36 14.92 -21.62 5.56
C THR A 36 14.05 -20.36 5.67
N LYS A 37 14.50 -19.36 6.43
CA LYS A 37 13.81 -18.06 6.54
C LYS A 37 13.66 -17.34 5.18
N SER A 38 14.35 -17.83 4.15
CA SER A 38 14.19 -17.50 2.73
C SER A 38 12.87 -18.01 2.10
N ASP A 39 12.26 -19.06 2.67
CA ASP A 39 11.04 -19.70 2.14
C ASP A 39 9.75 -18.99 2.61
N LEU A 40 9.79 -18.26 3.73
CA LEU A 40 8.60 -17.65 4.35
C LEU A 40 8.32 -16.19 3.96
N LYS A 41 9.11 -15.58 3.06
CA LYS A 41 8.89 -14.17 2.66
C LYS A 41 9.09 -13.85 1.18
N SER A 42 9.57 -14.82 0.40
CA SER A 42 9.76 -14.71 -1.06
C SER A 42 8.44 -14.83 -1.84
N SER A 43 7.44 -15.47 -1.23
CA SER A 43 6.10 -15.70 -1.78
C SER A 43 5.09 -14.61 -1.37
N PHE A 44 5.50 -13.32 -1.35
CA PHE A 44 4.50 -12.27 -1.52
C PHE A 44 4.13 -12.27 -3.00
N ASP A 45 3.15 -13.11 -3.36
CA ASP A 45 2.71 -13.45 -4.72
C ASP A 45 2.86 -12.27 -5.70
N LYS A 46 3.93 -12.29 -6.50
CA LYS A 46 4.12 -11.34 -7.60
C LYS A 46 2.95 -11.43 -8.60
N GLU A 47 2.26 -12.57 -8.65
CA GLU A 47 1.05 -12.79 -9.44
C GLU A 47 -0.13 -11.89 -9.02
N LYS A 48 -0.19 -11.45 -7.76
CA LYS A 48 -1.27 -10.57 -7.26
C LYS A 48 -0.97 -9.08 -7.44
N TYR A 49 0.20 -8.72 -8.00
CA TYR A 49 0.68 -7.34 -8.06
C TYR A 49 0.19 -6.57 -9.30
N PHE A 50 -1.08 -6.19 -9.33
CA PHE A 50 -1.60 -5.33 -10.40
C PHE A 50 -1.28 -3.83 -10.15
N LYS A 51 -0.75 -3.13 -11.16
CA LYS A 51 -0.57 -1.67 -11.13
C LYS A 51 -1.79 -1.00 -11.76
N PRO A 52 -2.70 -0.39 -10.97
CA PRO A 52 -3.88 0.24 -11.55
C PRO A 52 -3.48 1.42 -12.41
N SER A 53 -4.07 1.47 -13.59
CA SER A 53 -3.84 2.56 -14.54
C SER A 53 -4.52 3.84 -14.03
N GLY A 54 -3.88 4.98 -14.27
CA GLY A 54 -4.45 6.28 -13.95
C GLY A 54 -5.53 6.68 -14.96
N ILE A 55 -6.42 7.57 -14.53
CA ILE A 55 -7.47 8.15 -15.39
C ILE A 55 -6.92 9.42 -16.05
N LYS A 56 -7.31 9.67 -17.31
CA LYS A 56 -6.95 10.89 -18.03
C LYS A 56 -7.53 12.13 -17.34
N LYS A 57 -6.91 13.29 -17.55
CA LYS A 57 -7.33 14.55 -16.93
C LYS A 57 -8.75 14.95 -17.33
N ASP A 58 -9.10 14.76 -18.60
CA ASP A 58 -10.40 15.17 -19.16
C ASP A 58 -11.54 14.32 -18.56
N GLU A 59 -11.29 13.02 -18.39
CA GLU A 59 -12.22 12.08 -17.76
C GLU A 59 -12.33 12.29 -16.25
N LEU A 60 -11.27 12.76 -15.59
CA LEU A 60 -11.27 13.01 -14.15
C LEU A 60 -12.30 14.07 -13.73
N GLY A 61 -12.56 15.07 -14.58
CA GLY A 61 -13.58 16.09 -14.34
C GLY A 61 -14.99 15.48 -14.19
N LEU A 62 -15.28 14.43 -14.94
CA LEU A 62 -16.57 13.71 -14.87
C LEU A 62 -16.75 13.00 -13.53
N LEU A 63 -15.66 12.50 -12.93
CA LEU A 63 -15.70 11.85 -11.61
C LEU A 63 -15.83 12.83 -10.47
N LEU A 64 -15.18 13.99 -10.58
CA LEU A 64 -15.22 15.01 -9.54
C LEU A 64 -16.60 15.66 -9.46
N ASN A 65 -17.16 16.05 -10.61
CA ASN A 65 -18.39 16.86 -10.69
C ASN A 65 -19.63 16.05 -11.09
N GLY A 66 -19.47 14.80 -11.54
CA GLY A 66 -20.57 14.01 -12.07
C GLY A 66 -21.58 13.60 -11.00
N LYS A 67 -22.87 13.80 -11.31
CA LYS A 67 -23.99 13.37 -10.45
C LYS A 67 -24.21 11.85 -10.45
N LYS A 68 -23.80 11.15 -11.52
CA LYS A 68 -23.95 9.69 -11.69
C LYS A 68 -22.85 8.86 -11.01
N CYS A 69 -22.10 9.43 -10.07
CA CYS A 69 -21.05 8.71 -9.36
C CYS A 69 -21.61 8.06 -8.09
N ILE A 70 -21.13 6.85 -7.80
CA ILE A 70 -21.47 6.13 -6.58
C ILE A 70 -20.42 6.50 -5.55
N ILE A 71 -20.87 6.92 -4.37
CA ILE A 71 -19.99 7.43 -3.33
C ILE A 71 -20.01 6.49 -2.13
N ALA A 72 -18.82 6.19 -1.60
CA ALA A 72 -18.64 5.60 -0.29
C ALA A 72 -17.77 6.54 0.55
N ASP A 73 -18.34 6.99 1.66
CA ASP A 73 -17.61 7.79 2.64
C ASP A 73 -16.91 6.87 3.65
N SER A 74 -15.68 7.21 3.99
CA SER A 74 -14.90 6.60 5.05
C SER A 74 -14.25 7.70 5.89
N PRO A 75 -14.01 7.48 7.20
CA PRO A 75 -13.33 8.45 8.05
C PRO A 75 -11.95 8.91 7.52
N LEU A 76 -11.25 8.05 6.76
CA LEU A 76 -9.90 8.33 6.27
C LEU A 76 -9.86 8.94 4.86
N PHE A 77 -10.89 8.69 4.05
CA PHE A 77 -10.94 9.14 2.66
C PHE A 77 -12.37 9.03 2.11
N PHE A 78 -12.65 9.74 1.03
CA PHE A 78 -13.83 9.52 0.22
C PHE A 78 -13.46 8.70 -1.01
N VAL A 79 -14.33 7.76 -1.41
CA VAL A 79 -14.20 7.04 -2.68
C VAL A 79 -15.41 7.33 -3.54
N LYS A 80 -15.14 7.72 -4.78
CA LYS A 80 -16.14 7.77 -5.85
C LYS A 80 -15.84 6.65 -6.85
N ALA A 81 -16.89 6.00 -7.32
CA ALA A 81 -16.83 5.02 -8.39
C ALA A 81 -17.74 5.46 -9.54
N LEU A 82 -17.27 5.27 -10.78
CA LEU A 82 -18.05 5.48 -12.00
C LEU A 82 -17.85 4.30 -12.94
N GLY A 83 -18.94 3.73 -13.43
CA GLY A 83 -18.88 2.67 -14.44
C GLY A 83 -18.37 3.24 -15.77
N TRP A 84 -17.57 2.45 -16.50
CA TRP A 84 -17.11 2.86 -17.81
C TRP A 84 -18.29 3.02 -18.77
N ARG A 85 -18.31 4.14 -19.50
CA ARG A 85 -19.35 4.40 -20.51
C ARG A 85 -19.08 3.69 -21.84
N SER A 86 -17.81 3.42 -22.11
CA SER A 86 -17.34 2.76 -23.33
C SER A 86 -16.68 1.44 -22.97
N SER A 87 -16.85 0.44 -23.84
CA SER A 87 -16.14 -0.84 -23.75
C SER A 87 -14.64 -0.69 -24.03
N ILE A 88 -14.25 0.34 -24.79
CA ILE A 88 -12.85 0.62 -25.12
C ILE A 88 -12.39 1.83 -24.31
N VAL A 89 -11.52 1.55 -23.35
CA VAL A 89 -10.93 2.56 -22.47
C VAL A 89 -9.42 2.56 -22.66
N THR A 90 -8.83 3.75 -22.80
CA THR A 90 -7.40 3.93 -23.06
C THR A 90 -6.72 4.67 -21.91
N ASN A 91 -5.44 4.36 -21.67
CA ASN A 91 -4.60 5.17 -20.79
C ASN A 91 -4.10 6.43 -21.52
N SER A 92 -3.35 7.29 -20.82
CA SER A 92 -2.75 8.49 -21.42
C SER A 92 -1.77 8.20 -22.57
N LEU A 93 -1.28 6.97 -22.69
CA LEU A 93 -0.36 6.51 -23.74
C LEU A 93 -1.10 5.87 -24.94
N GLY A 94 -2.43 5.78 -24.90
CA GLY A 94 -3.23 5.14 -25.96
C GLY A 94 -3.39 3.62 -25.82
N ASN A 95 -2.75 2.98 -24.84
CA ASN A 95 -2.91 1.54 -24.61
C ASN A 95 -4.29 1.26 -24.04
N ARG A 96 -4.91 0.16 -24.51
CA ARG A 96 -6.17 -0.33 -23.96
C ARG A 96 -5.97 -0.77 -22.51
N VAL A 97 -6.89 -0.37 -21.64
CA VAL A 97 -6.89 -0.71 -20.23
C VAL A 97 -8.06 -1.64 -19.95
N TYR A 98 -7.77 -2.73 -19.25
CA TYR A 98 -8.77 -3.68 -18.76
C TYR A 98 -8.74 -3.71 -17.23
N GLY A 99 -9.87 -3.99 -16.59
CA GLY A 99 -9.97 -4.15 -15.15
C GLY A 99 -10.30 -2.86 -14.39
N TYR A 100 -9.35 -2.37 -13.59
CA TYR A 100 -9.57 -1.27 -12.64
C TYR A 100 -8.72 -0.04 -13.00
N ARG A 101 -9.32 1.15 -12.96
CA ARG A 101 -8.57 2.41 -12.98
C ARG A 101 -8.66 3.11 -11.64
N LEU A 102 -7.54 3.66 -11.19
CA LEU A 102 -7.44 4.34 -9.92
C LEU A 102 -6.81 5.72 -10.10
N SER A 103 -7.54 6.74 -9.71
CA SER A 103 -7.05 8.09 -9.53
C SER A 103 -7.07 8.47 -8.06
N ILE A 104 -5.97 9.02 -7.56
CA ILE A 104 -5.88 9.52 -6.19
C ILE A 104 -5.62 11.02 -6.27
N VAL A 105 -6.61 11.81 -5.89
CA VAL A 105 -6.52 13.26 -5.90
C VAL A 105 -6.21 13.74 -4.49
N THR A 106 -5.02 14.28 -4.31
CA THR A 106 -4.58 14.86 -3.04
C THR A 106 -4.34 16.35 -3.22
N SER A 107 -4.92 17.19 -2.38
CA SER A 107 -4.63 18.63 -2.40
C SER A 107 -3.89 19.05 -1.12
N LYS A 108 -3.32 20.25 -1.17
CA LYS A 108 -2.69 20.90 0.00
C LYS A 108 -3.67 21.09 1.16
N LYS A 109 -4.93 21.40 0.83
CA LYS A 109 -6.03 21.59 1.81
C LYS A 109 -6.58 20.26 2.34
N SER A 110 -6.61 19.20 1.52
CA SER A 110 -7.27 17.94 1.90
C SER A 110 -6.41 17.04 2.79
N VAL A 111 -5.08 17.15 2.73
CA VAL A 111 -4.16 16.29 3.49
C VAL A 111 -3.15 17.11 4.27
N SER A 112 -2.24 17.80 3.58
CA SER A 112 -1.14 18.52 4.22
C SER A 112 -0.44 19.49 3.28
N GLN A 113 0.21 20.49 3.88
CA GLN A 113 1.13 21.43 3.22
C GLN A 113 2.35 20.72 2.63
N LEU A 114 2.91 19.77 3.39
CA LEU A 114 4.13 19.05 3.03
C LEU A 114 3.87 18.00 1.94
N ALA A 115 4.63 18.08 0.83
CA ALA A 115 4.49 17.18 -0.31
C ALA A 115 4.83 15.72 0.03
N VAL A 116 5.79 15.51 0.93
CA VAL A 116 6.21 14.17 1.38
C VAL A 116 5.05 13.43 2.06
N ILE A 117 4.31 14.11 2.93
CA ILE A 117 3.15 13.55 3.63
C ILE A 117 2.04 13.18 2.63
N ARG A 118 1.72 14.05 1.67
CA ARG A 118 0.74 13.74 0.60
C ARG A 118 1.17 12.52 -0.22
N ASN A 119 2.44 12.46 -0.59
CA ASN A 119 2.99 11.34 -1.36
C ASN A 119 2.97 10.04 -0.56
N ARG A 120 3.25 10.10 0.75
CA ARG A 120 3.12 8.96 1.67
C ARG A 120 1.68 8.46 1.71
N ALA A 121 0.70 9.35 1.93
CA ALA A 121 -0.72 8.99 1.90
C ALA A 121 -1.15 8.36 0.57
N ARG A 122 -0.75 8.97 -0.57
CA ARG A 122 -1.03 8.44 -1.91
C ARG A 122 -0.43 7.05 -2.13
N ARG A 123 0.80 6.82 -1.67
CA ARG A 123 1.46 5.51 -1.75
C ARG A 123 0.75 4.46 -0.91
N ARG A 124 0.37 4.81 0.33
CA ARG A 124 -0.37 3.91 1.24
C ARG A 124 -1.72 3.50 0.65
N ILE A 125 -2.54 4.46 0.21
CA ILE A 125 -3.82 4.17 -0.45
C ILE A 125 -3.61 3.28 -1.67
N ARG A 126 -2.64 3.62 -2.53
CA ARG A 126 -2.39 2.84 -3.73
C ARG A 126 -2.04 1.39 -3.39
N LYS A 127 -1.17 1.16 -2.40
CA LYS A 127 -0.81 -0.19 -1.96
C LYS A 127 -2.00 -0.95 -1.37
N ALA A 128 -2.82 -0.30 -0.56
CA ALA A 128 -4.01 -0.91 0.01
C ALA A 128 -5.02 -1.30 -1.08
N PHE A 129 -5.27 -0.40 -2.03
CA PHE A 129 -6.14 -0.68 -3.17
C PHE A 129 -5.60 -1.81 -4.05
N GLN A 130 -4.29 -1.84 -4.31
CA GLN A 130 -3.65 -2.91 -5.09
C GLN A 130 -3.88 -4.29 -4.48
N GLN A 131 -3.83 -4.40 -3.15
CA GLN A 131 -4.04 -5.67 -2.46
C GLN A 131 -5.50 -6.11 -2.46
N LEU A 132 -6.45 -5.17 -2.37
CA LEU A 132 -7.86 -5.46 -2.10
C LEU A 132 -8.77 -5.39 -3.33
N ALA A 133 -8.36 -4.67 -4.38
CA ALA A 133 -9.16 -4.51 -5.59
C ALA A 133 -9.41 -5.82 -6.35
N PRO A 134 -8.47 -6.78 -6.44
CA PRO A 134 -8.75 -8.07 -7.08
C PRO A 134 -9.88 -8.85 -6.40
N ASP A 135 -9.98 -8.76 -5.06
CA ASP A 135 -10.93 -9.57 -4.27
C ASP A 135 -12.29 -8.86 -4.07
N HIS A 136 -12.30 -7.52 -4.04
CA HIS A 136 -13.49 -6.74 -3.67
C HIS A 136 -13.86 -5.64 -4.67
N GLY A 137 -12.99 -5.33 -5.63
CA GLY A 137 -13.23 -4.35 -6.67
C GLY A 137 -14.24 -4.86 -7.70
N LYS A 138 -14.91 -3.93 -8.38
CA LYS A 138 -15.77 -4.21 -9.52
C LYS A 138 -15.02 -3.87 -10.80
N MET A 139 -14.95 -4.83 -11.72
CA MET A 139 -14.29 -4.64 -13.02
C MET A 139 -15.04 -3.61 -13.88
N ASN A 140 -14.31 -2.88 -14.73
CA ASN A 140 -14.83 -1.84 -15.62
C ASN A 140 -15.38 -0.62 -14.88
N TYR A 141 -14.78 -0.31 -13.73
CA TYR A 141 -15.08 0.89 -12.94
C TYR A 141 -13.84 1.75 -12.75
N ASP A 142 -14.10 3.05 -12.71
CA ASP A 142 -13.15 4.08 -12.36
C ASP A 142 -13.29 4.47 -10.90
N TYR A 143 -12.19 4.31 -10.16
CA TYR A 143 -12.11 4.68 -8.76
C TYR A 143 -11.36 5.99 -8.59
N LEU A 144 -12.00 6.93 -7.91
CA LEU A 144 -11.40 8.17 -7.45
C LEU A 144 -11.35 8.17 -5.92
N VAL A 145 -10.15 8.22 -5.37
CA VAL A 145 -9.95 8.33 -3.92
C VAL A 145 -9.45 9.72 -3.55
N VAL A 146 -10.15 10.36 -2.62
CA VAL A 146 -9.80 11.65 -2.06
C VAL A 146 -9.50 11.47 -0.57
N PRO A 147 -8.22 11.46 -0.16
CA PRO A 147 -7.85 11.33 1.25
C PRO A 147 -8.28 12.55 2.09
N LYS A 148 -8.68 12.25 3.32
CA LYS A 148 -8.90 13.21 4.41
C LYS A 148 -7.61 13.38 5.23
N PRO A 149 -7.49 14.43 6.07
CA PRO A 149 -6.29 14.66 6.88
C PRO A 149 -5.97 13.50 7.83
N ALA A 150 -7.00 12.82 8.35
CA ALA A 150 -6.87 11.70 9.29
C ALA A 150 -6.03 10.51 8.78
N ILE A 151 -5.81 10.38 7.46
CA ILE A 151 -5.02 9.28 6.90
C ILE A 151 -3.52 9.35 7.24
N VAL A 152 -3.03 10.53 7.62
CA VAL A 152 -1.61 10.74 7.91
C VAL A 152 -1.19 9.93 9.13
N ASP A 153 -2.01 9.95 10.17
CA ASP A 153 -1.74 9.32 11.47
C ASP A 153 -2.35 7.91 11.62
N ALA A 154 -3.24 7.53 10.70
CA ALA A 154 -3.88 6.22 10.70
C ALA A 154 -2.86 5.08 10.63
N LYS A 155 -3.12 3.97 11.33
CA LYS A 155 -2.31 2.75 11.24
C LYS A 155 -2.54 2.06 9.90
N TRP A 156 -1.60 1.19 9.49
CA TRP A 156 -1.71 0.50 8.20
C TRP A 156 -2.93 -0.40 8.11
N ASN A 157 -3.21 -1.17 9.16
CA ASN A 157 -4.36 -2.07 9.22
C ASN A 157 -5.68 -1.31 9.11
N ASP A 158 -5.80 -0.15 9.77
CA ASP A 158 -7.00 0.70 9.67
C ASP A 158 -7.25 1.16 8.23
N ILE A 159 -6.19 1.49 7.48
CA ILE A 159 -6.32 1.87 6.06
C ILE A 159 -6.81 0.68 5.24
N LEU A 160 -6.28 -0.53 5.47
CA LEU A 160 -6.72 -1.74 4.77
C LEU A 160 -8.20 -2.03 5.04
N ASP A 161 -8.60 -1.99 6.31
CA ASP A 161 -9.98 -2.25 6.70
C ASP A 161 -10.95 -1.23 6.12
N GLN A 162 -10.58 0.04 6.13
CA GLN A 162 -11.40 1.09 5.54
C GLN A 162 -11.51 0.95 4.03
N VAL A 163 -10.41 0.63 3.33
CA VAL A 163 -10.45 0.39 1.86
C VAL A 163 -11.34 -0.82 1.54
N LYS A 164 -11.21 -1.91 2.30
CA LYS A 164 -12.05 -3.10 2.16
C LYS A 164 -13.53 -2.75 2.35
N LYS A 165 -13.88 -2.08 3.45
CA LYS A 165 -15.25 -1.65 3.75
C LYS A 165 -15.83 -0.75 2.65
N SER A 166 -15.05 0.23 2.18
CA SER A 166 -15.47 1.11 1.08
C SER A 166 -15.72 0.34 -0.22
N LEU A 167 -14.84 -0.58 -0.60
CA LEU A 167 -15.01 -1.38 -1.82
C LEU A 167 -16.25 -2.29 -1.76
N ILE A 168 -16.47 -2.97 -0.63
CA ILE A 168 -17.67 -3.79 -0.42
C ILE A 168 -18.93 -2.94 -0.51
N THR A 169 -18.92 -1.76 0.13
CA THR A 169 -20.05 -0.82 0.10
C THR A 169 -20.35 -0.35 -1.32
N LEU A 170 -19.30 0.00 -2.09
CA LEU A 170 -19.46 0.38 -3.49
C LEU A 170 -20.01 -0.77 -4.33
N SER A 171 -19.48 -1.98 -4.17
CA SER A 171 -19.94 -3.17 -4.90
C SER A 171 -21.43 -3.44 -4.64
N LYS A 172 -21.86 -3.37 -3.38
CA LYS A 172 -23.28 -3.49 -3.01
C LYS A 172 -24.14 -2.42 -3.68
N LYS A 173 -23.74 -1.15 -3.57
CA LYS A 173 -24.46 -0.03 -4.19
C LYS A 173 -24.56 -0.19 -5.71
N ILE A 174 -23.48 -0.63 -6.36
CA ILE A 174 -23.46 -0.91 -7.80
C ILE A 174 -24.49 -1.99 -8.16
N ALA A 175 -24.54 -3.08 -7.39
CA ALA A 175 -25.46 -4.18 -7.64
C ALA A 175 -26.94 -3.80 -7.45
N THR A 176 -27.22 -2.77 -6.65
CA THR A 176 -28.59 -2.28 -6.40
C THR A 176 -29.08 -1.30 -7.47
N LEU A 177 -28.20 -0.74 -8.31
CA LEU A 177 -28.63 0.18 -9.35
C LEU A 177 -29.41 -0.57 -10.44
N PRO A 178 -30.59 -0.06 -10.87
CA PRO A 178 -31.39 -0.65 -11.94
C PRO A 178 -30.74 -0.53 -13.32
#